data_AF-A0A3P7LS03-F1
#
_entry.id   AF-A0A3P7LS03-F1
#
_cell.length_a   1.000
_cell.length_b   1.000
_cell.length_c   1.000
_cell.angle_alpha   90.00
_cell.angle_beta   90.00
_cell.angle_gamma   90.00
#
_symmetry.space_group_name_H-M   'P 1'
#
loop_
_entity.id
_entity.type
_entity.pdbx_description
1 polymer ?
#
loop_
_entity_poly.entity_id
_entity_poly.type
_entity_poly.pdbx_seq_one_letter_code
_entity_poly.pdbx_strand_id
1 'polypeptide(L)' 'MTRAPVVAFPSVCEVVECMAWLESKKGFAMLRDAFNETSSHADLLSIFPNPVGCLLLCFNGLTFSRLHAVILR' A
#
# COMPACT_ATOMS: atom_id res chain seq x y z
N MET A 1 10.64 -3.04 -5.24
CA MET A 1 9.68 -2.90 -6.38
C MET A 1 8.52 -2.04 -5.92
N THR A 2 7.97 -1.18 -6.78
CA THR A 2 6.82 -0.33 -6.45
C THR A 2 5.58 -0.77 -7.23
N ARG A 3 4.42 -0.84 -6.56
CA ARG A 3 3.11 -1.01 -7.21
C ARG A 3 2.20 0.17 -6.86
N ALA A 4 1.39 0.59 -7.83
CA ALA A 4 0.49 1.73 -7.72
C ALA A 4 -0.92 1.37 -8.23
N PRO A 5 -1.74 0.66 -7.44
CA PRO A 5 -3.15 0.49 -7.75
C PRO A 5 -3.89 1.83 -7.70
N VAL A 6 -4.91 1.95 -8.54
CA VAL A 6 -5.87 3.06 -8.53
C VAL A 6 -7.18 2.55 -7.94
N VAL A 7 -7.71 3.25 -6.93
CA VAL A 7 -8.99 2.92 -6.29
C VAL A 7 -9.96 4.06 -6.55
N ALA A 8 -11.17 3.74 -7.03
CA ALA A 8 -12.22 4.72 -7.25
C ALA A 8 -13.18 4.75 -6.06
N PHE A 9 -13.55 5.96 -5.65
CA PHE A 9 -14.50 6.22 -4.57
C PHE A 9 -15.76 6.91 -5.13
N PRO A 10 -16.91 6.77 -4.46
CA PRO A 10 -18.14 7.49 -4.83
C PRO A 10 -18.00 9.02 -4.72
N SER A 11 -17.22 9.51 -3.75
CA SER A 11 -17.04 10.94 -3.49
C SER A 11 -15.59 11.33 -3.18
N VAL A 12 -15.26 12.61 -3.39
CA VAL A 12 -13.95 13.16 -3.02
C VAL A 12 -13.74 13.15 -1.50
N CYS A 13 -14.80 13.32 -0.71
CA CYS A 13 -14.72 13.26 0.75
C CYS A 13 -14.20 11.90 1.22
N GLU A 14 -14.72 10.80 0.65
CA GLU A 14 -14.27 9.46 0.98
C GLU A 14 -12.81 9.20 0.57
N VAL A 15 -12.35 9.80 -0.54
CA VAL A 15 -10.92 9.76 -0.91
C VAL A 15 -10.06 10.40 0.17
N VAL A 16 -10.45 11.58 0.65
CA VAL A 16 -9.71 12.31 1.68
C VAL A 16 -9.74 11.57 3.02
N GLU A 17 -10.88 11.01 3.40
CA GLU A 17 -11.01 10.18 4.60
C GLU A 17 -10.12 8.93 4.52
N CYS A 18 -10.10 8.24 3.38
CA CYS A 18 -9.24 7.08 3.15
C CYS A 18 -7.76 7.47 3.17
N MET A 19 -7.39 8.59 2.55
CA MET A 19 -6.03 9.12 2.57
C MET A 19 -5.58 9.42 4.00
N ALA A 20 -6.40 10.13 4.79
CA ALA A 20 -6.12 10.42 6.18
C ALA A 20 -6.00 9.15 7.04
N TRP A 21 -6.79 8.13 6.74
CA TRP A 21 -6.68 6.82 7.39
C TRP A 21 -5.36 6.11 7.05
N LEU A 22 -4.95 6.12 5.78
CA LEU A 22 -3.68 5.53 5.33
C LEU A 22 -2.45 6.22 5.93
N GLU A 23 -2.51 7.54 6.12
CA GLU A 23 -1.44 8.31 6.78
C GLU A 23 -1.42 8.11 8.30
N SER A 24 -2.52 7.63 8.89
CA SER A 24 -2.57 7.31 10.30
C SER A 24 -1.70 6.09 10.64
N LYS A 25 -1.03 6.11 11.79
CA LYS A 25 -0.20 4.99 12.27
C LYS A 25 -0.97 3.67 12.33
N LYS A 26 -2.25 3.74 12.71
CA LYS A 26 -3.13 2.58 12.83
C LYS A 26 -3.49 2.01 11.46
N GLY A 27 -3.89 2.87 10.51
CA GLY A 27 -4.26 2.44 9.17
C GLY A 27 -3.08 1.85 8.40
N PHE A 28 -1.92 2.50 8.45
CA PHE A 28 -0.69 1.96 7.85
C PHE A 28 -0.29 0.62 8.47
N ALA A 29 -0.32 0.47 9.80
CA ALA A 29 0.02 -0.79 10.47
C ALA A 29 -0.91 -1.93 10.04
N MET A 30 -2.23 -1.69 10.03
CA MET A 30 -3.21 -2.70 9.58
C MET A 30 -2.95 -3.12 8.12
N LEU A 31 -2.65 -2.17 7.24
CA LEU A 31 -2.39 -2.48 5.83
C LEU A 31 -1.06 -3.20 5.63
N ARG A 32 -0.01 -2.82 6.35
CA ARG A 32 1.28 -3.52 6.36
C ARG A 32 1.11 -4.95 6.84
N ASP A 33 0.37 -5.17 7.93
CA ASP A 33 0.20 -6.51 8.49
C ASP A 33 -0.53 -7.44 7.51
N ALA A 34 -1.62 -6.96 6.87
CA ALA A 34 -2.33 -7.70 5.83
C ALA A 34 -1.46 -7.95 4.57
N PHE A 35 -0.62 -6.98 4.20
CA PHE A 35 0.30 -7.13 3.07
C PHE A 35 1.40 -8.17 3.37
N ASN A 36 2.02 -8.08 4.54
CA ASN A 36 3.09 -8.97 4.98
C ASN A 36 2.57 -10.40 5.22
N GLU A 37 1.29 -10.58 5.56
CA GLU A 37 0.64 -11.90 5.63
C GLU A 37 0.60 -12.60 4.26
N THR A 38 0.51 -11.85 3.16
CA THR A 38 0.44 -12.41 1.80
C THR A 38 1.77 -13.07 1.38
N SER A 39 2.90 -12.59 1.89
CA SER A 39 4.20 -13.18 1.61
C SER A 39 5.19 -12.89 2.73
N SER A 40 5.81 -13.95 3.27
CA SER A 40 6.86 -13.85 4.28
C SER A 40 8.13 -13.13 3.83
N HIS A 41 8.28 -12.87 2.53
CA HIS A 41 9.46 -12.20 1.95
C HIS A 41 9.19 -10.75 1.57
N ALA A 42 7.94 -10.29 1.69
CA ALA A 42 7.55 -8.95 1.31
C ALA A 42 7.28 -8.14 2.58
N ASP A 43 7.96 -6.99 2.71
CA ASP A 43 7.71 -6.03 3.78
C ASP A 43 7.30 -4.69 3.18
N LEU A 44 6.16 -4.16 3.64
CA LEU A 44 5.63 -2.87 3.22
C LEU A 44 6.26 -1.74 4.04
N LEU A 45 7.14 -0.96 3.40
CA LEU A 45 7.88 0.10 4.08
C LEU A 45 7.12 1.43 4.17
N SER A 46 6.47 1.81 3.08
CA SER A 46 5.88 3.14 2.93
C SER A 46 4.78 3.15 1.88
N ILE A 47 3.80 4.02 2.07
CA ILE A 47 2.70 4.27 1.14
C ILE A 47 2.65 5.76 0.85
N PHE A 48 2.55 6.11 -0.42
CA PHE A 48 2.31 7.48 -0.86
C PHE A 48 0.96 7.54 -1.57
N PRO A 49 -0.13 7.88 -0.84
CA PRO A 49 -1.43 8.11 -1.45
C PRO A 49 -1.44 9.46 -2.16
N ASN A 50 -1.92 9.50 -3.40
CA ASN A 50 -2.15 10.74 -4.15
C ASN A 50 -3.60 10.78 -4.66
N PRO A 51 -4.41 11.75 -4.20
CA PRO A 51 -5.80 11.88 -4.64
C PRO A 51 -5.87 12.57 -6.02
N VAL A 52 -6.74 12.06 -6.89
CA VAL A 52 -7.06 12.64 -8.20
C VAL A 52 -8.58 12.63 -8.35
N GLY A 53 -9.24 13.68 -7.86
CA GLY A 53 -10.70 13.74 -7.80
C GLY A 53 -11.25 12.62 -6.91
N CYS A 54 -12.11 11.77 -7.48
CA CYS A 54 -12.65 10.59 -6.77
C CYS A 54 -11.74 9.34 -6.88
N LEU A 55 -10.50 9.48 -7.37
CA LEU A 55 -9.53 8.40 -7.48
C LEU A 55 -8.42 8.54 -6.44
N LEU A 56 -7.95 7.44 -5.89
CA LEU A 56 -6.79 7.38 -5.00
C LEU A 56 -5.70 6.48 -5.61
N LEU A 57 -4.52 7.05 -5.86
CA LEU A 57 -3.33 6.32 -6.31
C LEU A 57 -2.43 6.00 -5.12
N CYS A 58 -2.17 4.72 -4.83
CA CYS A 58 -1.35 4.33 -3.68
C CYS A 58 0.00 3.77 -4.14
N PHE A 59 1.08 4.55 -4.12
CA PHE A 59 2.43 4.03 -4.41
C PHE A 59 3.00 3.31 -3.19
N ASN A 60 3.29 2.02 -3.30
CA ASN A 60 3.80 1.20 -2.20
C ASN A 60 5.27 0.83 -2.44
N GLY A 61 6.14 1.09 -1.47
CA GLY A 61 7.56 0.72 -1.49
C GLY A 61 7.78 -0.66 -0.86
N LEU A 62 8.23 -1.64 -1.66
CA LEU A 62 8.52 -3.00 -1.20
C LEU A 62 10.01 -3.27 -1.15
N THR A 63 10.48 -3.81 -0.02
CA THR A 63 11.82 -4.38 0.11
C THR A 63 11.72 -5.89 0.27
N PHE A 64 12.30 -6.63 -0.66
CA PHE A 64 12.50 -8.07 -0.51
C PHE A 64 13.79 -8.27 0.29
N SER A 65 13.68 -8.69 1.55
CA SER A 65 14.82 -9.01 2.42
C SER A 65 14.64 -10.45 2.88
N ARG A 66 15.58 -11.40 2.79
CA ARG A 66 16.97 -11.51 2.33
C ARG A 66 17.14 -13.02 1.99
N LEU A 67 17.98 -13.36 0.99
CA LEU A 67 18.16 -14.68 0.35
C LEU A 67 16.98 -15.09 -0.57
N HIS A 68 17.27 -15.52 -1.80
CA HIS A 68 16.38 -16.36 -2.64
C HIS A 68 15.03 -15.70 -3.06
N ALA A 69 14.80 -15.18 -4.26
CA ALA A 69 15.16 -15.74 -5.56
C ALA A 69 15.15 -17.28 -5.63
N VAL A 70 14.35 -17.98 -4.81
CA VAL A 70 14.08 -19.43 -4.97
C VAL A 70 13.15 -19.71 -6.15
N ILE A 71 12.62 -18.68 -6.82
CA ILE A 71 11.69 -18.82 -7.94
C ILE A 71 12.23 -18.05 -9.17
N LEU A 72 13.49 -18.33 -9.51
CA LEU A 72 13.93 -18.56 -10.89
C LEU A 72 14.21 -20.08 -11.05
N ARG A 73 13.27 -20.90 -10.56
CA ARG A 73 13.16 -22.33 -10.82
C ARG A 73 11.73 -22.67 -11.17
#